data_AF-A0A942FZ81-F1
#
_entry.id   AF-A0A942FZ81-F1
#
_cell.length_a   1.000
_cell.length_b   1.000
_cell.length_c   1.000
_cell.angle_alpha   90.00
_cell.angle_beta   90.00
_cell.angle_gamma   90.00
#
_symmetry.space_group_name_H-M   'P 1'
#
loop_
_entity.id
_entity.type
_entity.pdbx_description
1 polymer ?
#
loop_
_entity_poly.entity_id
_entity_poly.type
_entity_poly.pdbx_seq_one_letter_code
_entity_poly.pdbx_strand_id
1 'polypeptide(L)'
;MPPEASPYLTLKLARELYGKAPETLAPAERTRITLVARRQQEIERRILATLEAASVLLLPASVDRALAEIRQRFADDTEYHADLARASLTPDSLRAALERDLKVEAVLEQVVEALGEFVRLLPASMMGRA
;
A
#
# COMPACT_ATOMS: atom_id res chain seq x y z
N MET A 1 7.80 -12.33 -19.29
CA MET A 1 8.18 -12.44 -17.87
C MET A 1 7.12 -11.74 -17.05
N PRO A 2 6.53 -12.33 -16.00
CA PRO A 2 5.62 -11.58 -15.14
C PRO A 2 6.36 -10.40 -14.49
N PRO A 3 5.67 -9.30 -14.14
CA PRO A 3 6.32 -8.17 -13.48
C PRO A 3 6.93 -8.61 -12.16
N GLU A 4 8.13 -8.11 -11.87
CA GLU A 4 8.78 -8.29 -10.58
C GLU A 4 7.95 -7.66 -9.46
N ALA A 5 8.08 -8.19 -8.25
CA ALA A 5 7.40 -7.63 -7.08
C ALA A 5 7.94 -6.21 -6.81
N SER A 6 7.05 -5.26 -6.54
CA SER A 6 7.44 -3.91 -6.10
C SER A 6 8.47 -3.98 -4.96
N PRO A 7 9.62 -3.30 -5.09
CA PRO A 7 10.63 -3.27 -4.02
C PRO A 7 10.07 -2.73 -2.71
N TYR A 8 9.20 -1.72 -2.79
CA TYR A 8 8.53 -1.15 -1.61
C TYR A 8 7.57 -2.15 -0.95
N LEU A 9 6.74 -2.87 -1.72
CA LEU A 9 5.86 -3.90 -1.15
C LEU A 9 6.67 -5.04 -0.54
N THR A 10 7.80 -5.41 -1.16
CA THR A 10 8.71 -6.43 -0.62
C THR A 10 9.28 -5.99 0.73
N LEU A 11 9.75 -4.74 0.83
CA LEU A 11 10.22 -4.14 2.08
C LEU A 11 9.14 -4.11 3.16
N LYS A 12 7.95 -3.58 2.82
CA LYS A 12 6.79 -3.48 3.71
C LYS A 12 6.38 -4.85 4.26
N LEU A 13 6.18 -5.82 3.37
CA LEU A 13 5.76 -7.18 3.75
C LEU A 13 6.83 -7.95 4.52
N ALA A 14 8.12 -7.75 4.24
CA ALA A 14 9.20 -8.35 5.03
C ALA A 14 9.15 -7.88 6.49
N ARG A 15 8.89 -6.58 6.70
CA ARG A 15 8.74 -5.99 8.02
C ARG A 15 7.46 -6.45 8.72
N GLU A 16 6.32 -6.44 8.02
CA GLU A 16 5.02 -6.80 8.61
C GLU A 16 4.88 -8.30 8.91
N LEU A 17 5.34 -9.18 8.01
CA LEU A 17 5.15 -10.63 8.17
C LEU A 17 6.23 -11.31 9.00
N TYR A 18 7.44 -10.76 9.03
CA TYR A 18 8.59 -11.39 9.69
C TYR A 18 9.41 -10.47 10.59
N GLY A 19 9.14 -9.16 10.61
CA GLY A 19 9.94 -8.19 11.37
C GLY A 19 11.35 -7.97 10.83
N LYS A 20 11.64 -8.41 9.60
CA LYS A 20 12.99 -8.52 9.02
C LYS A 20 13.20 -7.57 7.84
N ALA A 21 14.46 -7.27 7.55
CA ALA A 21 14.85 -6.61 6.30
C ALA A 21 14.87 -7.63 5.13
N PRO A 22 14.53 -7.25 3.90
CA PRO A 22 14.44 -8.18 2.75
C PRO A 22 15.68 -9.05 2.52
N GLU A 23 16.87 -8.51 2.73
CA GLU A 23 18.15 -9.19 2.58
C GLU A 23 18.38 -10.30 3.62
N THR A 24 17.73 -10.20 4.78
CA THR A 24 17.87 -11.17 5.90
C THR A 24 16.86 -12.31 5.86
N LEU A 25 15.95 -12.30 4.89
CA LEU A 25 14.91 -13.32 4.75
C LEU A 25 15.54 -14.70 4.42
N ALA A 26 14.93 -15.78 4.88
CA ALA A 26 15.23 -17.12 4.39
C ALA A 26 14.67 -17.32 2.97
N PRO A 27 15.19 -18.27 2.16
CA PRO A 27 14.70 -18.52 0.80
C PRO A 27 13.17 -18.80 0.71
N ALA A 28 12.62 -19.50 1.70
CA ALA A 28 11.18 -19.76 1.77
C ALA A 28 10.37 -18.49 2.09
N GLU A 29 10.87 -17.65 3.01
CA GLU A 29 10.26 -16.37 3.37
C GLU A 29 10.24 -15.42 2.17
N ARG A 30 11.36 -15.34 1.42
CA ARG A 30 11.46 -14.59 0.16
C ARG A 30 10.44 -15.06 -0.87
N THR A 31 10.36 -16.37 -1.11
CA THR A 31 9.39 -16.94 -2.06
C THR A 31 7.97 -16.56 -1.71
N ARG A 32 7.60 -16.64 -0.42
CA ARG A 32 6.28 -16.25 0.07
C ARG A 32 6.01 -14.76 -0.12
N ILE A 33 6.95 -13.88 0.24
CA ILE A 33 6.79 -12.44 0.05
C ILE A 33 6.63 -12.10 -1.43
N THR A 34 7.44 -12.67 -2.32
CA THR A 34 7.31 -12.42 -3.76
C THR A 34 5.93 -12.80 -4.27
N LEU A 35 5.37 -13.94 -3.82
CA LEU A 35 4.03 -14.36 -4.20
C LEU A 35 2.96 -13.37 -3.69
N VAL A 36 3.03 -13.00 -2.41
CA VAL A 36 2.07 -12.09 -1.77
C VAL A 36 2.15 -10.70 -2.39
N ALA A 37 3.35 -10.13 -2.53
CA ALA A 37 3.59 -8.82 -3.11
C ALA A 37 3.04 -8.72 -4.54
N ARG A 38 3.28 -9.74 -5.38
CA ARG A 38 2.74 -9.79 -6.74
C ARG A 38 1.21 -9.85 -6.75
N ARG A 39 0.62 -10.64 -5.87
CA ARG A 39 -0.84 -10.73 -5.77
C ARG A 39 -1.46 -9.42 -5.30
N GLN A 40 -0.85 -8.80 -4.29
CA GLN A 40 -1.28 -7.50 -3.77
C GLN A 40 -1.16 -6.41 -4.83
N GLN A 41 -0.03 -6.31 -5.52
CA GLN A 41 0.15 -5.33 -6.61
C GLN A 41 -0.89 -5.49 -7.73
N GLU A 42 -1.27 -6.72 -8.08
CA GLU A 42 -2.32 -6.96 -9.06
C GLU A 42 -3.72 -6.58 -8.55
N ILE A 43 -4.01 -6.79 -7.26
CA ILE A 43 -5.27 -6.35 -6.65
C ILE A 43 -5.32 -4.82 -6.61
N GLU A 44 -4.27 -4.17 -6.13
CA GLU A 44 -4.14 -2.71 -6.06
C GLU A 44 -4.30 -2.08 -7.45
N ARG A 45 -3.68 -2.67 -8.49
CA ARG A 45 -3.87 -2.26 -9.88
C ARG A 45 -5.33 -2.33 -10.32
N ARG A 46 -6.07 -3.37 -9.92
CA ARG A 46 -7.50 -3.51 -10.24
C ARG A 46 -8.36 -2.50 -9.50
N ILE A 47 -8.08 -2.26 -8.22
CA ILE A 47 -8.76 -1.24 -7.41
C ILE A 47 -8.56 0.13 -8.05
N LEU A 48 -7.33 0.48 -8.42
CA LEU A 48 -7.01 1.77 -9.04
C LEU A 48 -7.59 1.94 -10.45
N ALA A 49 -8.06 0.86 -11.07
CA ALA A 49 -8.72 0.90 -12.37
C ALA A 49 -10.25 1.04 -12.28
N THR A 50 -10.84 1.12 -11.07
CA THR A 50 -12.30 1.28 -10.92
C THR A 50 -12.74 2.74 -11.07
N LEU A 51 -14.04 2.96 -11.21
CA LEU A 51 -14.62 4.30 -11.29
C LEU A 51 -14.51 5.06 -9.97
N GLU A 52 -14.62 4.35 -8.84
CA GLU A 52 -14.44 4.90 -7.49
C GLU A 52 -13.02 5.46 -7.31
N ALA A 53 -12.01 4.80 -7.90
CA ALA A 53 -10.65 5.34 -7.89
C ALA A 53 -10.51 6.67 -8.65
N ALA A 54 -11.33 6.90 -9.67
CA ALA A 54 -11.33 8.17 -10.40
C ALA A 54 -11.94 9.33 -9.58
N SER A 55 -12.84 9.04 -8.64
CA SER A 55 -13.49 10.07 -7.81
C SER A 55 -12.67 10.48 -6.57
N VAL A 56 -11.76 9.63 -6.10
CA VAL A 56 -10.91 9.95 -4.95
C VAL A 56 -9.92 11.07 -5.30
N LEU A 57 -9.80 12.09 -4.44
CA LEU A 57 -8.76 13.10 -4.56
C LEU A 57 -7.71 12.90 -3.45
N LEU A 58 -6.50 12.50 -3.83
CA LEU A 58 -5.39 12.38 -2.88
C LEU A 58 -4.70 13.74 -2.75
N LEU A 59 -4.71 14.32 -1.56
CA LEU A 59 -4.01 15.58 -1.29
C LEU A 59 -2.49 15.33 -1.33
N PRO A 60 -1.70 16.15 -2.06
CA PRO A 60 -0.24 16.00 -2.09
C PRO A 60 0.40 16.01 -0.69
N ALA A 61 -0.15 16.82 0.22
CA ALA A 61 0.29 16.90 1.61
C ALA A 61 0.19 15.57 2.38
N SER A 62 -0.69 14.65 2.00
CA SER A 62 -0.77 13.32 2.62
C SER A 62 0.44 12.47 2.29
N VAL A 63 0.91 12.53 1.05
CA VAL A 63 2.11 11.82 0.58
C VAL A 63 3.36 12.42 1.22
N ASP A 64 3.44 13.75 1.26
CA ASP A 64 4.57 14.45 1.87
C ASP A 64 4.68 14.14 3.37
N ARG A 65 3.55 14.05 4.08
CA ARG A 65 3.53 13.62 5.49
C ARG A 65 4.06 12.20 5.65
N ALA A 66 3.57 11.26 4.84
CA ALA A 66 4.03 9.87 4.90
C ALA A 66 5.53 9.74 4.60
N LEU A 67 6.03 10.49 3.62
CA LEU A 67 7.47 10.57 3.32
C LEU A 67 8.27 11.15 4.49
N ALA A 68 7.77 12.21 5.12
CA ALA A 68 8.42 12.83 6.28
C ALA A 68 8.50 11.86 7.47
N GLU A 69 7.43 11.09 7.74
CA GLU A 69 7.41 10.07 8.80
C GLU A 69 8.41 8.94 8.55
N ILE A 70 8.62 8.54 7.29
CA ILE A 70 9.66 7.58 6.93
C ILE A 70 11.04 8.21 7.14
N ARG A 71 11.25 9.44 6.67
CA ARG A 71 12.55 10.14 6.77
C ARG A 71 12.98 10.35 8.22
N GLN A 72 12.04 10.62 9.13
CA GLN A 72 12.30 10.82 10.57
C GLN A 72 12.91 9.59 11.28
N ARG A 73 12.85 8.40 10.67
CA ARG A 73 13.43 7.18 11.23
C ARG A 73 14.95 7.10 11.08
N PHE A 74 15.54 8.00 10.30
CA PHE A 74 16.97 8.02 9.96
C PHE A 74 17.63 9.26 10.56
N ALA A 75 18.86 9.11 11.04
CA ALA A 75 19.59 10.20 11.66
C ALA A 75 19.92 11.33 10.66
N ASP A 76 20.29 10.95 9.43
CA ASP A 76 20.67 11.88 8.38
C ASP A 76 20.27 11.40 6.97
N ASP A 77 20.51 12.24 5.97
CA ASP A 77 20.14 11.95 4.57
C ASP A 77 21.01 10.83 3.97
N THR A 78 22.24 10.69 4.44
CA THR A 78 23.16 9.66 3.93
C THR A 78 22.66 8.27 4.31
N GLU A 79 22.30 8.09 5.59
CA GLU A 79 21.70 6.85 6.09
C GLU A 79 20.39 6.53 5.37
N TYR A 80 19.52 7.53 5.21
CA TYR A 80 18.26 7.39 4.48
C TYR A 80 18.47 6.91 3.03
N HIS A 81 19.35 7.57 2.28
CA HIS A 81 19.62 7.19 0.89
C HIS A 81 20.31 5.84 0.77
N ALA A 82 21.21 5.49 1.69
CA ALA A 82 21.84 4.17 1.73
C ALA A 82 20.80 3.07 1.94
N ASP A 83 19.84 3.27 2.84
CA ASP A 83 18.79 2.28 3.11
C ASP A 83 17.80 2.13 1.97
N LEU A 84 17.42 3.23 1.33
CA LEU A 84 16.62 3.14 0.10
C LEU A 84 17.35 2.33 -0.97
N ALA A 85 18.64 2.60 -1.20
CA ALA A 85 19.43 1.89 -2.20
C ALA A 85 19.55 0.39 -1.87
N ARG A 86 19.74 0.02 -0.60
CA ARG A 86 19.75 -1.39 -0.15
C ARG A 86 18.42 -2.11 -0.44
N ALA A 87 17.31 -1.38 -0.32
CA ALA A 87 15.97 -1.89 -0.63
C ALA A 87 15.59 -1.77 -2.11
N SER A 88 16.53 -1.42 -3.01
CA SER A 88 16.26 -1.17 -4.44
C SER A 88 15.21 -0.07 -4.67
N LEU A 89 15.20 0.95 -3.83
CA LEU A 89 14.33 2.12 -3.89
C LEU A 89 15.11 3.40 -4.20
N THR A 90 14.40 4.35 -4.80
CA THR A 90 14.80 5.74 -4.94
C THR A 90 13.77 6.62 -4.22
N PRO A 91 14.08 7.89 -3.90
CA PRO A 91 13.09 8.80 -3.33
C PRO A 91 11.81 8.90 -4.18
N ASP A 92 11.95 8.89 -5.50
CA ASP A 92 10.80 8.98 -6.42
C ASP A 92 10.02 7.67 -6.49
N SER A 93 10.68 6.51 -6.50
CA SER A 93 9.97 5.23 -6.49
C SER A 93 9.27 4.97 -5.16
N LEU A 94 9.84 5.44 -4.04
CA LEU A 94 9.17 5.44 -2.75
C LEU A 94 7.94 6.34 -2.76
N ARG A 95 8.06 7.59 -3.25
CA ARG A 95 6.93 8.51 -3.37
C ARG A 95 5.79 7.90 -4.19
N ALA A 96 6.08 7.38 -5.38
CA ALA A 96 5.08 6.74 -6.23
C ALA A 96 4.43 5.53 -5.55
N ALA A 97 5.20 4.75 -4.77
CA ALA A 97 4.66 3.62 -4.03
C ALA A 97 3.72 4.07 -2.89
N LEU A 98 4.07 5.13 -2.16
CA LEU A 98 3.22 5.71 -1.11
C LEU A 98 1.96 6.36 -1.67
N GLU A 99 2.06 7.10 -2.78
CA GLU A 99 0.89 7.64 -3.49
C GLU A 99 -0.11 6.54 -3.83
N ARG A 100 0.38 5.45 -4.39
CA ARG A 100 -0.42 4.29 -4.78
C ARG A 100 -1.05 3.61 -3.57
N ASP A 101 -0.29 3.39 -2.50
CA ASP A 101 -0.79 2.79 -1.25
C ASP A 101 -1.90 3.65 -0.63
N LEU A 102 -1.65 4.95 -0.42
CA LEU A 102 -2.61 5.90 0.15
C LEU A 102 -3.86 6.03 -0.72
N LYS A 103 -3.70 6.03 -2.04
CA LYS A 103 -4.83 6.09 -2.97
C LYS A 103 -5.70 4.84 -2.88
N VAL A 104 -5.10 3.65 -2.79
CA VAL A 104 -5.85 2.40 -2.61
C VAL A 104 -6.64 2.44 -1.31
N GLU A 105 -6.00 2.86 -0.21
CA GLU A 105 -6.65 2.99 1.09
C GLU A 105 -7.86 3.93 1.02
N ALA A 106 -7.69 5.13 0.48
CA ALA A 106 -8.77 6.10 0.32
C ALA A 106 -9.94 5.57 -0.56
N VAL A 107 -9.65 4.76 -1.59
CA VAL A 107 -10.71 4.12 -2.40
C VAL A 107 -11.48 3.09 -1.59
N LEU A 108 -10.79 2.26 -0.80
CA LEU A 108 -11.43 1.28 0.04
C LEU A 108 -12.29 1.94 1.13
N GLU A 109 -11.81 3.01 1.75
CA GLU A 109 -12.57 3.82 2.71
C GLU A 109 -13.84 4.39 2.08
N GLN A 110 -13.73 5.04 0.91
CA GLN A 110 -14.88 5.59 0.19
C GLN A 110 -15.93 4.51 -0.14
N VAL A 111 -15.50 3.31 -0.55
CA VAL A 111 -16.41 2.19 -0.85
C VAL A 111 -17.12 1.73 0.42
N VAL A 112 -16.41 1.62 1.55
CA VAL A 112 -17.00 1.23 2.84
C VAL A 112 -18.01 2.27 3.32
N GLU A 113 -17.69 3.55 3.22
CA GLU A 113 -18.61 4.65 3.56
C GLU A 113 -19.89 4.61 2.72
N ALA A 114 -19.75 4.49 1.40
CA ALA A 114 -20.89 4.41 0.47
C ALA A 114 -21.79 3.20 0.75
N LEU A 115 -21.21 2.03 1.05
CA LEU A 115 -21.98 0.84 1.45
C LEU A 115 -22.68 1.05 2.79
N GLY A 116 -22.04 1.72 3.75
CA GLY A 116 -22.63 2.08 5.03
C GLY A 116 -23.83 3.01 4.89
N GLU A 117 -23.74 4.03 4.04
CA GLU A 117 -24.88 4.91 3.73
C GLU A 117 -26.02 4.15 3.05
N PHE A 118 -25.71 3.29 2.06
CA PHE A 118 -26.71 2.48 1.39
C PHE A 118 -27.47 1.58 2.37
N VAL A 119 -26.77 0.87 3.26
CA VAL A 119 -27.41 0.00 4.26
C VAL A 119 -28.28 0.79 5.24
N ARG A 120 -27.90 2.01 5.62
CA ARG A 120 -28.72 2.89 6.49
C ARG A 120 -30.01 3.35 5.83
N LEU A 121 -30.03 3.46 4.51
CA LEU A 121 -31.19 3.91 3.72
C LEU A 121 -32.12 2.76 3.29
N LEU A 122 -31.75 1.50 3.55
CA LEU A 122 -32.63 0.37 3.26
C LEU A 122 -33.82 0.35 4.23
N PRO A 123 -35.06 0.21 3.73
CA PRO A 123 -36.24 0.11 4.59
C PRO A 123 -36.16 -1.15 5.46
N ALA A 124 -36.67 -1.08 6.70
CA ALA A 124 -36.65 -2.18 7.67
C ALA A 124 -37.30 -3.48 7.15
N SER A 125 -38.18 -3.39 6.15
CA SER A 125 -38.79 -4.54 5.47
C SER A 125 -37.84 -5.32 4.55
N MET A 126 -36.67 -4.77 4.20
CA MET A 126 -35.61 -5.43 3.45
C MET A 126 -34.45 -5.94 4.33
N MET A 127 -34.35 -5.45 5.56
CA MET A 127 -33.40 -5.98 6.56
C MET A 127 -34.05 -7.21 7.21
N GLY A 128 -33.94 -8.37 6.57
CA GLY A 128 -34.53 -9.62 7.05
C GLY A 128 -34.19 -9.91 8.51
N ARG A 129 -35.14 -9.60 9.41
CA ARG A 129 -35.21 -10.10 10.78
C ARG A 129 -36.46 -10.97 10.86
N ALA A 130 -36.24 -12.27 10.92
CA ALA A 130 -37.18 -13.20 11.55
C ALA A 130 -36.73 -13.38 13.00
#